data_AF-A0A4Z2BXL6-F1
#
_entry.id   AF-A0A4Z2BXL6-F1
#
_cell.length_a   1.000
_cell.length_b   1.000
_cell.length_c   1.000
_cell.angle_alpha   90.00
_cell.angle_beta   90.00
_cell.angle_gamma   90.00
#
_symmetry.space_group_name_H-M   'P 1'
#
loop_
_entity.id
_entity.type
_entity.pdbx_description
1 polymer ?
#
loop_
_entity_poly.entity_id
_entity_poly.type
_entity_poly.pdbx_seq_one_letter_code
_entity_poly.pdbx_strand_id
1 'polypeptide(L)'
;MGTVFGRKSQPSRVTEQDKAILQLKQQRDKLKQYQKRITLQLEKERLLAKQLLKDGRKEKALLLLKKKRYQDQLLDKTENQVSTLELMVHDIEFMQIEIRVIEGLKVGNECLKSMHEIMSMEDVERILDETQESVEYQRHIDEMLAGALTQEDEDAVLAELDAITQVCTGLNALLLPFSRSHVGQVAEDISCSPAQGVQGRGNHSEGRLLEG
;
A
#
# COMPACT_ATOMS: atom_id res chain seq x y z
N MET A 1 4.75 51.79 28.67
CA MET A 1 6.03 51.05 28.55
C MET A 1 5.84 49.71 29.25
N GLY A 2 5.82 48.60 28.53
CA GLY A 2 5.61 47.28 29.12
C GLY A 2 5.40 46.15 28.11
N THR A 3 6.11 46.18 26.99
CA THR A 3 6.35 44.98 26.18
C THR A 3 7.46 44.18 26.85
N VAL A 4 7.45 42.85 26.72
CA VAL A 4 8.57 41.88 26.79
C VAL A 4 8.15 40.69 27.64
N PHE A 5 7.66 39.63 26.97
CA PHE A 5 8.14 38.25 27.11
C PHE A 5 7.40 37.41 26.05
N GLY A 6 7.79 37.62 24.79
CA GLY A 6 7.45 36.72 23.69
C GLY A 6 8.15 35.37 23.93
N ARG A 7 7.46 34.47 24.60
CA ARG A 7 7.90 33.08 24.76
C ARG A 7 7.86 32.44 23.37
N LYS A 8 9.02 32.29 22.73
CA LYS A 8 9.17 31.47 21.52
C LYS A 8 8.63 30.09 21.85
N SER A 9 7.49 29.74 21.26
CA SER A 9 6.86 28.43 21.46
C SER A 9 7.84 27.37 21.01
N GLN A 10 8.32 26.56 21.95
CA GLN A 10 9.00 25.31 21.63
C GLN A 10 8.12 24.53 20.65
N PRO A 11 8.65 23.92 19.58
CA PRO A 11 7.85 23.03 18.75
C PRO A 11 7.30 21.94 19.67
N SER A 12 5.98 21.87 19.80
CA SER A 12 5.35 20.92 20.70
C SER A 12 5.73 19.51 20.28
N ARG A 13 6.25 18.69 21.21
CA ARG A 13 6.41 17.22 21.06
C ARG A 13 5.10 16.48 20.75
N VAL A 14 4.00 17.21 20.62
CA VAL A 14 2.65 16.72 20.32
C VAL A 14 2.44 16.87 18.83
N THR A 15 2.27 15.74 18.16
CA THR A 15 1.97 15.69 16.73
C THR A 15 0.53 16.18 16.48
N GLU A 16 0.20 16.54 15.24
CA GLU A 16 -1.17 16.95 14.89
C GLU A 16 -2.16 15.79 15.12
N GLN A 17 -1.70 14.56 14.92
CA GLN A 17 -2.42 13.32 15.16
C GLN A 17 -2.75 13.15 16.64
N ASP A 18 -1.79 13.43 17.54
CA ASP A 18 -2.03 13.38 18.99
C ASP A 18 -3.09 14.39 19.44
N LYS A 19 -3.11 15.58 18.82
CA LYS A 19 -4.13 16.61 19.08
C LYS A 19 -5.51 16.11 18.65
N ALA A 20 -5.62 15.46 17.49
CA ALA A 20 -6.87 14.87 17.01
C ALA A 20 -7.37 13.76 17.94
N ILE A 21 -6.49 12.83 18.34
CA ILE A 21 -6.82 11.78 19.31
C ILE A 21 -7.30 12.37 20.64
N LEU A 22 -6.63 13.40 21.14
CA LEU A 22 -7.02 14.09 22.37
C LEU A 22 -8.42 14.71 22.24
N GLN A 23 -8.72 15.38 21.12
CA GLN A 23 -10.04 15.96 20.88
C GLN A 23 -11.13 14.89 20.85
N LEU A 24 -10.90 13.78 20.14
CA LEU A 24 -11.85 12.66 20.09
C LEU A 24 -12.09 12.05 21.48
N LYS A 25 -11.01 11.83 22.25
CA LYS A 25 -11.11 11.33 23.63
C LYS A 25 -11.89 12.29 24.54
N GLN A 26 -11.65 13.60 24.42
CA GLN A 26 -12.43 14.61 25.16
C GLN A 26 -13.92 14.59 24.80
N GLN A 27 -14.27 14.45 23.51
CA GLN A 27 -15.68 14.36 23.10
C GLN A 27 -16.34 13.09 23.62
N ARG A 28 -15.65 11.95 23.54
CA ARG A 28 -16.10 10.69 24.11
C ARG A 28 -16.37 10.82 25.61
N ASP A 29 -15.46 11.45 26.36
CA ASP A 29 -15.60 11.61 27.80
C ASP A 29 -16.78 12.53 28.15
N LYS A 30 -17.05 13.58 27.36
CA LYS A 30 -18.25 14.41 27.51
C LYS A 30 -19.54 13.60 27.27
N LEU A 31 -19.57 12.76 26.24
CA LEU A 31 -20.73 11.90 25.97
C LEU A 31 -20.95 10.88 27.10
N LYS A 32 -19.88 10.27 27.63
CA LYS A 32 -19.96 9.37 28.79
C LYS A 32 -20.47 10.09 30.04
N GLN A 33 -20.06 11.34 30.27
CA GLN A 33 -20.61 12.16 31.35
C GLN A 33 -22.10 12.47 31.15
N TYR A 34 -22.51 12.78 29.91
CA TYR A 34 -23.91 13.01 29.58
C TYR A 34 -24.76 11.75 29.80
N GLN A 35 -24.27 10.59 29.37
CA GLN A 35 -24.88 9.28 29.59
C GLN A 35 -25.14 9.05 31.09
N LYS A 36 -24.13 9.24 31.95
CA LYS A 36 -24.25 9.09 33.40
C LYS A 36 -25.28 10.04 34.02
N ARG A 37 -25.42 11.27 33.50
CA ARG A 37 -26.42 12.23 34.00
C ARG A 37 -27.83 11.78 33.64
N ILE A 38 -28.04 11.30 32.41
CA ILE A 38 -29.37 10.82 31.98
C ILE A 38 -29.76 9.54 32.72
N THR A 39 -28.86 8.59 32.92
CA THR A 39 -29.18 7.34 33.63
C THR A 39 -29.65 7.62 35.06
N LEU A 40 -28.96 8.51 35.78
CA LEU A 40 -29.40 8.96 37.12
C LEU A 40 -30.76 9.66 37.09
N GLN A 41 -31.06 10.43 36.03
CA GLN A 41 -32.34 11.08 35.88
C GLN A 41 -33.48 10.09 35.58
N LEU A 42 -33.21 9.09 34.73
CA LEU A 42 -34.15 8.00 34.43
C LEU A 42 -34.50 7.18 35.67
N GLU A 43 -33.55 6.92 36.55
CA GLU A 43 -33.81 6.23 37.83
C GLU A 43 -34.77 7.01 38.72
N LYS A 44 -34.57 8.34 38.83
CA LYS A 44 -35.47 9.24 39.58
C LYS A 44 -36.86 9.29 38.96
N GLU A 45 -36.95 9.44 37.63
CA GLU A 45 -38.22 9.44 36.90
C GLU A 45 -38.97 8.10 37.07
N ARG A 46 -38.24 6.98 37.14
CA ARG A 46 -38.82 5.65 37.42
C ARG A 46 -39.42 5.55 38.82
N LEU A 47 -38.75 6.11 39.83
CA LEU A 47 -39.27 6.15 41.20
C LEU A 47 -40.52 7.04 41.30
N LEU A 48 -40.48 8.22 40.67
CA LEU A 48 -41.64 9.12 40.60
C LEU A 48 -42.83 8.47 39.88
N ALA A 49 -42.60 7.78 38.77
CA ALA A 49 -43.64 7.05 38.06
C ALA A 49 -44.29 5.97 38.95
N LYS A 50 -43.49 5.23 39.73
CA LYS A 50 -44.01 4.25 40.71
C LYS A 50 -44.85 4.90 41.80
N GLN A 51 -44.44 6.08 42.31
CA GLN A 51 -45.22 6.82 43.31
C GLN A 51 -46.55 7.31 42.74
N LEU A 52 -46.55 7.90 41.54
CA LEU A 52 -47.78 8.38 40.89
C LEU A 52 -48.78 7.25 40.58
N LEU A 53 -48.29 6.04 40.29
CA LEU A 53 -49.15 4.87 40.14
C LEU A 53 -49.80 4.44 41.45
N LYS A 54 -49.07 4.52 42.58
CA LYS A 54 -49.64 4.27 43.92
C LYS A 54 -50.68 5.30 44.31
N ASP A 55 -50.49 6.56 43.92
CA ASP A 55 -51.43 7.66 44.16
C ASP A 55 -52.66 7.64 43.22
N GLY A 56 -52.78 6.63 42.35
CA GLY A 56 -53.90 6.51 41.40
C GLY A 56 -53.86 7.49 40.22
N ARG A 57 -52.81 8.31 40.08
CA ARG A 57 -52.67 9.34 39.02
C ARG A 57 -52.09 8.77 37.72
N LYS A 58 -52.87 7.92 37.07
CA LYS A 58 -52.47 7.15 35.87
C LYS A 58 -52.03 8.01 34.69
N GLU A 59 -52.72 9.11 34.40
CA GLU A 59 -52.39 9.99 33.27
C GLU A 59 -51.01 10.63 33.40
N LYS A 60 -50.67 11.12 34.59
CA LYS A 60 -49.35 11.71 34.89
C LYS A 60 -48.24 10.66 34.83
N ALA A 61 -48.51 9.44 35.32
CA ALA A 61 -47.56 8.33 35.21
C ALA A 61 -47.30 7.97 33.75
N LEU A 62 -48.33 7.95 32.89
CA LEU A 62 -48.21 7.64 31.47
C LEU A 62 -47.37 8.69 30.73
N LEU A 63 -47.53 9.98 31.05
CA LEU A 63 -46.70 11.06 30.51
C LEU A 63 -45.22 10.89 30.90
N LEU A 64 -44.92 10.57 32.16
CA LEU A 64 -43.54 10.29 32.60
C LEU A 64 -42.94 9.08 31.88
N LEU A 65 -43.71 8.01 31.68
CA LEU A 65 -43.23 6.84 30.95
C LEU A 65 -42.94 7.14 29.47
N LYS A 66 -43.74 8.00 28.84
CA LYS A 66 -43.43 8.51 27.47
C LYS A 66 -42.14 9.31 27.45
N LYS A 67 -41.94 10.20 28.43
CA LYS A 67 -40.69 10.98 28.58
C LYS A 67 -39.48 10.07 28.79
N LYS A 68 -39.61 9.05 29.65
CA LYS A 68 -38.60 8.02 29.89
C LYS A 68 -38.21 7.33 28.58
N ARG A 69 -39.19 6.85 27.80
CA ARG A 69 -38.93 6.15 26.54
C ARG A 69 -38.18 7.00 25.52
N TYR A 70 -38.46 8.30 25.46
CA TYR A 70 -37.72 9.24 24.61
C TYR A 70 -36.27 9.42 25.06
N GLN A 71 -36.02 9.51 26.38
CA GLN A 71 -34.68 9.58 26.94
C GLN A 71 -33.89 8.28 26.73
N ASP A 72 -34.54 7.11 26.83
CA ASP A 72 -33.93 5.82 26.52
C ASP A 72 -33.45 5.80 25.04
N GLN A 73 -34.28 6.24 24.10
CA GLN A 73 -33.89 6.35 22.68
C GLN A 73 -32.73 7.31 22.43
N LEU A 74 -32.62 8.38 23.24
CA LEU A 74 -31.50 9.31 23.14
C LEU A 74 -30.22 8.72 23.73
N LEU A 75 -30.33 7.90 24.78
CA LEU A 75 -29.20 7.14 25.32
C LEU A 75 -28.67 6.16 24.27
N ASP A 76 -29.54 5.40 23.60
CA ASP A 76 -29.12 4.45 22.57
C ASP A 76 -28.33 5.14 21.44
N LYS A 77 -28.81 6.31 20.99
CA LYS A 77 -28.09 7.13 19.99
C LYS A 77 -26.74 7.62 20.52
N THR A 78 -26.68 8.01 21.79
CA THR A 78 -25.44 8.47 22.43
C THR A 78 -24.44 7.34 22.56
N GLU A 79 -24.89 6.13 22.90
CA GLU A 79 -24.04 4.93 22.99
C GLU A 79 -23.44 4.58 21.63
N ASN A 80 -24.25 4.63 20.56
CA ASN A 80 -23.75 4.44 19.21
C ASN A 80 -22.66 5.47 18.85
N GLN A 81 -22.86 6.74 19.20
CA GLN A 81 -21.86 7.79 18.97
C GLN A 81 -20.56 7.57 19.77
N VAL A 82 -20.66 7.10 21.01
CA VAL A 82 -19.49 6.75 21.82
C VAL A 82 -18.72 5.60 21.15
N SER A 83 -19.40 4.56 20.71
CA SER A 83 -18.77 3.45 19.99
C SER A 83 -18.09 3.92 18.70
N THR A 84 -18.73 4.80 17.91
CA THR A 84 -18.12 5.39 16.72
C THR A 84 -16.87 6.20 17.04
N LEU A 85 -16.88 7.00 18.12
CA LEU A 85 -15.68 7.74 18.55
C LEU A 85 -14.55 6.81 19.01
N GLU A 86 -14.87 5.71 19.68
CA GLU A 86 -13.88 4.72 20.10
C GLU A 86 -13.25 4.01 18.90
N LEU A 87 -14.04 3.65 17.88
CA LEU A 87 -13.54 3.10 16.62
C LEU A 87 -12.62 4.10 15.90
N MET A 88 -13.04 5.36 15.74
CA MET A 88 -12.18 6.37 15.07
C MET A 88 -10.85 6.59 15.79
N VAL A 89 -10.83 6.53 17.14
CA VAL A 89 -9.57 6.61 17.90
C VAL A 89 -8.66 5.42 17.58
N HIS A 90 -9.22 4.21 17.58
CA HIS A 90 -8.48 3.00 17.24
C HIS A 90 -7.94 3.05 15.80
N ASP A 91 -8.78 3.48 14.84
CA ASP A 91 -8.38 3.59 13.43
C ASP A 91 -7.21 4.55 13.25
N ILE A 92 -7.23 5.72 13.91
CA ILE A 92 -6.10 6.66 13.85
C ILE A 92 -4.84 6.04 14.47
N GLU A 93 -4.97 5.36 15.62
CA GLU A 93 -3.83 4.68 16.26
C GLU A 93 -3.27 3.57 15.36
N PHE A 94 -4.11 2.85 14.61
CA PHE A 94 -3.70 1.84 13.64
C PHE A 94 -3.04 2.44 12.39
N MET A 95 -3.59 3.51 11.83
CA MET A 95 -2.98 4.24 10.70
C MET A 95 -1.57 4.75 11.05
N GLN A 96 -1.33 5.16 12.30
CA GLN A 96 0.02 5.54 12.74
C GLN A 96 1.02 4.38 12.67
N ILE A 97 0.57 3.16 12.93
CA ILE A 97 1.41 1.95 12.80
C ILE A 97 1.66 1.66 11.32
N GLU A 98 0.62 1.73 10.49
CA GLU A 98 0.76 1.52 9.04
C GLU A 98 1.75 2.48 8.39
N ILE A 99 1.70 3.77 8.76
CA ILE A 99 2.67 4.77 8.29
C ILE A 99 4.10 4.34 8.63
N ARG A 100 4.35 3.88 9.86
CA ARG A 100 5.69 3.40 10.28
C ARG A 100 6.13 2.17 9.50
N VAL A 101 5.21 1.27 9.17
CA VAL A 101 5.51 0.09 8.33
C VAL A 101 5.91 0.52 6.93
N ILE A 102 5.16 1.44 6.32
CA ILE A 102 5.44 1.98 4.99
C ILE A 102 6.80 2.72 4.98
N GLU A 103 7.09 3.51 6.02
CA GLU A 103 8.40 4.16 6.19
C GLU A 103 9.54 3.13 6.27
N GLY A 104 9.36 2.05 7.04
CA GLY A 104 10.33 0.96 7.13
C GLY A 104 10.55 0.25 5.78
N LEU A 105 9.47 0.00 5.03
CA LEU A 105 9.56 -0.57 3.67
C LEU A 105 10.29 0.37 2.71
N LYS A 106 10.07 1.70 2.83
CA LYS A 106 10.75 2.69 2.00
C LYS A 106 12.26 2.68 2.25
N VAL A 107 12.69 2.69 3.51
CA VAL A 107 14.12 2.59 3.88
C VAL A 107 14.72 1.27 3.40
N GLY A 108 13.99 0.15 3.54
CA GLY A 108 14.43 -1.14 3.00
C GLY A 108 14.61 -1.11 1.48
N ASN A 109 13.69 -0.47 0.76
CA ASN A 109 13.76 -0.33 -0.70
C ASN A 109 14.93 0.59 -1.13
N GLU A 110 15.18 1.68 -0.41
CA GLU A 110 16.34 2.56 -0.62
C GLU A 110 17.66 1.81 -0.38
N CYS A 111 17.76 1.01 0.68
CA CYS A 111 18.92 0.16 0.94
C CYS A 111 19.17 -0.85 -0.19
N LEU A 112 18.11 -1.54 -0.64
CA LEU A 112 18.20 -2.48 -1.77
C LEU A 112 18.65 -1.78 -3.07
N LYS A 113 18.16 -0.58 -3.34
CA LYS A 113 18.62 0.22 -4.50
C LYS A 113 20.10 0.56 -4.40
N SER A 114 20.57 1.01 -3.24
CA SER A 114 21.99 1.30 -3.04
C SER A 114 22.88 0.06 -3.21
N MET A 115 22.43 -1.11 -2.72
CA MET A 115 23.14 -2.37 -2.96
C MET A 115 23.15 -2.76 -4.44
N HIS A 116 22.03 -2.59 -5.15
CA HIS A 116 21.96 -2.85 -6.58
C HIS A 116 22.87 -1.93 -7.40
N GLU A 117 22.97 -0.65 -7.03
CA GLU A 117 23.87 0.31 -7.68
C GLU A 117 25.34 -0.13 -7.53
N ILE A 118 25.77 -0.51 -6.32
CA ILE A 118 27.13 -0.98 -6.04
C ILE A 118 27.46 -2.26 -6.82
N MET A 119 26.59 -3.26 -6.78
CA MET A 119 26.80 -4.51 -7.54
C MET A 119 26.84 -4.26 -9.05
N SER A 120 26.00 -3.35 -9.57
CA SER A 120 25.96 -3.08 -11.02
C SER A 120 27.22 -2.43 -11.57
N MET A 121 27.97 -1.63 -10.79
CA MET A 121 29.24 -1.06 -11.25
C MET A 121 30.36 -2.10 -11.31
N GLU A 122 30.52 -2.90 -10.25
CA GLU A 122 31.61 -3.86 -10.12
C GLU A 122 31.43 -5.11 -11.00
N ASP A 123 30.18 -5.58 -11.17
CA ASP A 123 29.92 -6.77 -11.97
C ASP A 123 29.82 -6.48 -13.48
N VAL A 124 29.44 -5.27 -13.91
CA VAL A 124 29.37 -4.93 -15.35
C VAL A 124 30.76 -4.72 -15.96
N GLU A 125 31.68 -4.05 -15.26
CA GLU A 125 33.07 -3.90 -15.73
C GLU A 125 33.79 -5.25 -15.77
N ARG A 126 33.67 -6.08 -14.72
CA ARG A 126 34.29 -7.42 -14.70
C ARG A 126 33.76 -8.34 -15.79
N ILE A 127 32.45 -8.35 -16.03
CA ILE A 127 31.84 -9.21 -17.07
C ILE A 127 32.23 -8.76 -18.48
N LEU A 128 32.33 -7.45 -18.74
CA LEU A 128 32.77 -6.95 -20.04
C LEU A 128 34.24 -7.26 -20.30
N ASP A 129 35.11 -7.09 -19.29
CA ASP A 129 36.53 -7.44 -19.40
C ASP A 129 36.71 -8.96 -19.61
N GLU A 130 36.04 -9.81 -18.83
CA GLU A 130 36.11 -11.28 -18.99
C GLU A 130 35.55 -11.76 -20.34
N THR A 131 34.49 -11.13 -20.84
CA THR A 131 33.90 -11.48 -22.16
C THR A 131 34.79 -11.03 -23.30
N GLN A 132 35.37 -9.83 -23.20
CA GLN A 132 36.27 -9.31 -24.23
C GLN A 132 37.57 -10.12 -24.29
N GLU A 133 38.19 -10.44 -23.16
CA GLU A 133 39.35 -11.35 -23.10
C GLU A 133 39.01 -12.73 -23.67
N SER A 134 37.83 -13.28 -23.35
CA SER A 134 37.42 -14.59 -23.88
C SER A 134 37.22 -14.58 -25.41
N VAL A 135 36.65 -13.50 -25.97
CA VAL A 135 36.49 -13.34 -27.42
C VAL A 135 37.84 -13.14 -28.11
N GLU A 136 38.76 -12.38 -27.51
CA GLU A 136 40.11 -12.20 -28.05
C GLU A 136 40.93 -13.49 -27.97
N TYR A 137 40.81 -14.26 -26.89
CA TYR A 137 41.42 -15.58 -26.74
C TYR A 137 40.86 -16.57 -27.76
N GLN A 138 39.54 -16.58 -27.98
CA GLN A 138 38.92 -17.43 -29.01
C GLN A 138 39.39 -17.02 -30.41
N ARG A 139 39.47 -15.72 -30.71
CA ARG A 139 40.02 -15.24 -31.99
C ARG A 139 41.49 -15.61 -32.17
N HIS A 140 42.28 -15.54 -31.11
CA HIS A 140 43.68 -15.96 -31.14
C HIS A 140 43.82 -17.48 -31.37
N ILE A 141 42.93 -18.28 -30.78
CA ILE A 141 42.83 -19.71 -31.08
C ILE A 141 42.44 -19.91 -32.55
N ASP A 142 41.40 -19.23 -33.02
CA ASP A 142 40.91 -19.34 -34.40
C ASP A 142 42.00 -18.93 -35.40
N GLU A 143 42.75 -17.85 -35.14
CA GLU A 143 43.85 -17.39 -35.99
C GLU A 143 45.05 -18.36 -35.97
N MET A 144 45.35 -18.96 -34.81
CA MET A 144 46.35 -20.02 -34.71
C MET A 144 45.93 -21.30 -35.45
N LEU A 145 44.63 -21.61 -35.49
CA LEU A 145 44.08 -22.80 -36.14
C LEU A 145 43.83 -22.60 -37.65
N ALA A 146 43.53 -21.36 -38.10
CA ALA A 146 43.13 -20.99 -39.47
C ALA A 146 44.19 -21.16 -40.57
N GLY A 147 45.27 -21.89 -40.30
CA GLY A 147 46.25 -22.30 -41.30
C GLY A 147 46.92 -23.63 -41.02
N ALA A 148 46.50 -24.36 -39.98
CA ALA A 148 47.13 -25.61 -39.55
C ALA A 148 46.36 -26.87 -39.95
N LEU A 149 45.06 -26.76 -40.25
CA LEU A 149 44.19 -27.90 -40.56
C LEU A 149 44.01 -28.03 -42.07
N THR A 150 44.08 -29.26 -42.57
CA THR A 150 43.72 -29.57 -43.96
C THR A 150 42.23 -29.90 -44.06
N GLN A 151 41.68 -29.85 -45.27
CA GLN A 151 40.25 -30.10 -45.50
C GLN A 151 39.79 -31.49 -45.04
N GLU A 152 40.69 -32.48 -45.05
CA GLU A 152 40.42 -33.83 -44.53
C GLU A 152 40.35 -33.87 -42.99
N ASP A 153 41.13 -33.01 -42.31
CA ASP A 153 41.11 -32.89 -40.85
C ASP A 153 39.84 -32.18 -40.36
N GLU A 154 39.35 -31.19 -41.12
CA GLU A 154 38.10 -30.48 -40.83
C GLU A 154 36.89 -31.42 -40.91
N ASP A 155 36.83 -32.31 -41.91
CA ASP A 155 35.77 -33.31 -42.06
C ASP A 155 35.80 -34.36 -40.93
N ALA A 156 36.99 -34.77 -40.46
CA ALA A 156 37.14 -35.68 -39.34
C ALA A 156 36.66 -35.06 -38.01
N VAL A 157 37.01 -33.79 -37.77
CA VAL A 157 36.58 -33.03 -36.58
C VAL A 157 35.06 -32.84 -36.57
N LEU A 158 34.45 -32.54 -37.72
CA LEU A 158 33.00 -32.44 -37.85
C LEU A 158 32.29 -33.76 -37.51
N ALA A 159 32.84 -34.90 -37.98
CA ALA A 159 32.30 -36.22 -37.66
C ALA A 159 32.41 -36.55 -36.16
N GLU A 160 33.52 -36.20 -35.50
CA GLU A 160 33.69 -36.38 -34.05
C GLU A 160 32.75 -35.47 -33.24
N LEU A 161 32.56 -34.22 -33.68
CA LEU A 161 31.64 -33.27 -33.05
C LEU A 161 30.18 -33.74 -33.15
N ASP A 162 29.77 -34.27 -34.30
CA ASP A 162 28.45 -34.86 -34.48
C ASP A 162 28.24 -36.09 -33.58
N ALA A 163 29.26 -36.93 -33.41
CA ALA A 163 29.21 -38.07 -32.50
C ALA A 163 29.01 -37.64 -31.03
N ILE A 164 29.71 -36.60 -30.57
CA ILE A 164 29.58 -36.06 -29.21
C ILE A 164 28.20 -35.41 -29.00
N THR A 165 27.68 -34.71 -30.01
CA THR A 165 26.37 -34.05 -29.94
C THR A 165 25.21 -35.05 -29.85
N GLN A 166 25.32 -36.19 -30.57
CA GLN A 166 24.37 -37.30 -30.47
C GLN A 166 24.40 -37.99 -29.10
N VAL A 167 25.58 -38.11 -28.47
CA VAL A 167 25.72 -38.66 -27.11
C VAL A 167 25.11 -37.73 -26.06
N CYS A 168 25.29 -36.41 -26.19
CA CYS A 168 24.74 -35.41 -25.27
C CYS A 168 23.21 -35.26 -25.36
N THR A 169 22.63 -35.35 -26.57
CA THR A 169 21.18 -35.27 -26.76
C THR A 169 20.42 -36.49 -26.20
N GLY A 170 21.07 -37.66 -26.09
CA GLY A 170 20.49 -38.84 -25.45
C GLY A 170 20.33 -38.73 -23.93
N LEU A 171 21.14 -37.92 -23.24
CA LEU A 171 21.07 -37.71 -21.79
C LEU A 171 20.08 -36.63 -21.37
N ASN A 172 19.69 -35.72 -22.28
CA ASN A 172 18.82 -34.59 -21.97
C ASN A 172 17.31 -34.95 -21.96
N ALA A 173 16.95 -36.18 -22.37
CA ALA A 173 15.56 -36.67 -22.36
C ALA A 173 15.08 -37.19 -20.98
N LEU A 174 15.98 -37.36 -20.01
CA LEU A 174 15.69 -38.04 -18.74
C LEU A 174 15.65 -37.13 -17.50
N LEU A 175 15.72 -35.80 -17.66
CA LEU A 175 15.72 -34.90 -16.50
C LEU A 175 14.80 -33.69 -16.59
N LEU A 176 13.55 -33.81 -17.05
CA LEU A 176 12.49 -32.92 -16.57
C LEU A 176 11.11 -33.61 -16.56
N PRO A 177 10.59 -33.92 -15.36
CA PRO A 177 9.25 -33.44 -15.04
C PRO A 177 9.26 -32.81 -13.65
N PHE A 178 9.36 -31.48 -13.59
CA PHE A 178 8.91 -30.74 -12.42
C PHE A 178 8.06 -29.53 -12.83
N SER A 179 6.76 -29.81 -12.88
CA SER A 179 5.68 -28.96 -12.38
C SER A 179 5.53 -27.56 -12.99
N ARG A 180 4.97 -27.54 -14.18
CA ARG A 180 4.12 -26.44 -14.68
C ARG A 180 2.79 -26.43 -13.91
N SER A 181 2.73 -25.75 -12.77
CA SER A 181 1.47 -25.30 -12.18
C SER A 181 1.64 -24.13 -11.21
N HIS A 182 1.08 -22.98 -11.62
CA HIS A 182 0.89 -21.72 -10.86
C HIS A 182 2.07 -20.77 -10.69
N VAL A 183 2.48 -20.11 -11.79
CA VAL A 183 2.50 -18.62 -11.86
C VAL A 183 2.15 -18.23 -13.30
N GLY A 184 0.86 -18.25 -13.62
CA GLY A 184 0.33 -17.50 -14.75
C GLY A 184 -0.07 -16.12 -14.25
N GLN A 185 0.15 -15.10 -15.10
CA GLN A 185 -0.07 -13.65 -14.90
C GLN A 185 1.05 -13.04 -14.04
N VAL A 186 2.00 -12.27 -14.56
CA VAL A 186 1.83 -11.06 -15.37
C VAL A 186 3.12 -10.81 -16.18
N ALA A 187 3.06 -10.83 -17.51
CA ALA A 187 3.95 -10.08 -18.43
C ALA A 187 3.67 -10.47 -19.90
N GLU A 188 2.43 -10.33 -20.35
CA GLU A 188 2.15 -10.00 -21.75
C GLU A 188 1.29 -8.75 -21.69
N ASP A 189 1.91 -7.59 -21.96
CA ASP A 189 1.33 -6.33 -22.45
C ASP A 189 2.32 -5.18 -22.22
N ILE A 190 3.51 -5.27 -22.81
CA ILE A 190 4.22 -4.08 -23.30
C ILE A 190 4.65 -4.41 -24.73
N SER A 191 3.65 -4.61 -25.58
CA SER A 191 3.83 -4.51 -27.02
C SER A 191 4.10 -3.05 -27.37
N CYS A 192 5.28 -2.83 -27.94
CA CYS A 192 5.46 -2.03 -29.15
C CYS A 192 4.53 -0.80 -29.28
N SER A 193 4.97 0.37 -28.83
CA SER A 193 4.37 1.63 -29.29
C SER A 193 5.13 2.10 -30.53
N PRO A 194 4.50 2.18 -31.72
CA PRO A 194 5.12 2.71 -32.90
C PRO A 194 5.20 4.25 -32.78
N ALA A 195 6.39 4.78 -32.99
CA ALA A 195 6.60 6.19 -33.23
C ALA A 195 6.02 6.57 -34.61
N GLN A 196 4.84 7.19 -34.66
CA GLN A 196 4.39 7.94 -35.85
C GLN A 196 3.49 9.13 -35.47
N GLY A 197 3.88 10.32 -35.97
CA GLY A 197 2.95 11.27 -36.57
C GLY A 197 2.24 12.26 -35.64
N VAL A 198 2.88 13.40 -35.38
CA VAL A 198 2.17 14.63 -35.01
C VAL A 198 1.50 15.21 -36.25
N GLN A 199 0.17 15.11 -36.37
CA GLN A 199 -0.60 15.96 -37.28
C GLN A 199 -2.07 16.12 -36.83
N GLY A 200 -2.49 17.37 -36.61
CA GLY A 200 -3.86 17.81 -36.89
C GLY A 200 -4.91 17.66 -35.79
N ARG A 201 -4.90 18.54 -34.78
CA ARG A 201 -6.12 18.88 -34.02
C ARG A 201 -7.01 19.80 -34.87
N GLY A 202 -8.31 19.51 -34.90
CA GLY A 202 -9.35 20.55 -34.93
C GLY A 202 -10.36 20.47 -36.07
N ASN A 203 -11.22 19.44 -36.09
CA ASN A 203 -12.51 19.55 -36.75
C ASN A 203 -13.53 20.23 -35.82
N HIS A 204 -14.23 21.21 -36.40
CA HIS A 204 -15.65 21.50 -36.22
C HIS A 204 -16.23 21.54 -34.80
N SER A 205 -16.47 22.75 -34.33
CA SER A 205 -17.69 23.07 -33.58
C SER A 205 -18.40 24.23 -34.29
N GLU A 206 -19.49 23.90 -34.98
CA GLU A 206 -20.43 24.86 -35.55
C GLU A 206 -21.10 25.70 -34.44
N GLY A 207 -21.23 27.00 -34.73
CA GLY A 207 -22.46 27.74 -34.48
C GLY A 207 -22.55 28.59 -33.21
N ARG A 208 -22.11 29.87 -33.29
CA ARG A 208 -22.97 31.06 -33.10
C ARG A 208 -22.23 32.39 -33.38
N LEU A 209 -22.59 33.09 -34.46
CA LEU A 209 -22.48 34.54 -34.65
C LEU A 209 -23.87 35.00 -35.16
N LEU A 210 -24.59 35.87 -34.44
CA LEU A 210 -24.77 37.33 -34.70
C LEU A 210 -25.41 37.58 -36.10
N GLU A 211 -26.52 38.30 -36.31
CA GLU A 211 -26.99 39.58 -35.78
C GLU A 211 -28.51 39.78 -35.98
N GLY A 212 -29.07 40.80 -35.31
CA GLY A 212 -30.41 41.36 -35.51
C GLY A 212 -30.83 42.27 -34.36
#